data_AF-A0A9E3XEL1-F1
#
_entry.id   AF-A0A9E3XEL1-F1
#
_cell.length_a   1.000
_cell.length_b   1.000
_cell.length_c   1.000
_cell.angle_alpha   90.00
_cell.angle_beta   90.00
_cell.angle_gamma   90.00
#
_symmetry.space_group_name_H-M   'P 1'
#
loop_
_entity.id
_entity.type
_entity.pdbx_description
1 polymer ?
#
loop_
_entity_poly.entity_id
_entity_poly.type
_entity_poly.pdbx_seq_one_letter_code
_entity_poly.pdbx_strand_id
1 'polypeptide(L)'
;TVAGFAAGGEDVRGITVAGGYLTIEPGGRLEGLSASAFNRVRGEQVGVSIGFLNYARHLKGVQFGVINYARNNPKFLRILPLINLHF
;
A
#
# COMPACT_ATOMS: atom_id res chain seq x y z
N THR A 1 3.51 9.91 -10.27
CA THR A 1 4.92 9.47 -10.40
C THR A 1 4.99 8.14 -11.12
N VAL A 2 5.87 8.01 -12.11
CA VAL A 2 6.18 6.72 -12.76
C VAL A 2 7.64 6.41 -12.49
N ALA A 3 7.93 5.24 -11.93
CA ALA A 3 9.30 4.79 -11.65
C ALA A 3 9.55 3.42 -12.29
N GLY A 4 10.75 3.22 -12.84
CA GLY A 4 11.10 1.96 -13.51
C GLY A 4 11.08 0.78 -12.55
N PHE A 5 11.91 0.82 -11.51
CA PHE A 5 12.08 -0.30 -10.59
C PHE A 5 11.49 -0.07 -9.19
N ALA A 6 11.72 1.10 -8.59
CA ALA A 6 11.24 1.40 -7.23
C ALA A 6 10.81 2.86 -7.07
N ALA A 7 9.81 3.08 -6.23
CA ALA A 7 9.35 4.39 -5.77
C ALA A 7 9.26 4.40 -4.24
N GLY A 8 9.39 5.57 -3.63
CA GLY A 8 9.22 5.68 -2.18
C GLY A 8 9.51 7.07 -1.65
N GLY A 9 9.19 7.27 -0.38
CA GLY A 9 9.36 8.56 0.31
C GLY A 9 8.53 8.67 1.57
N GLU A 10 8.48 9.88 2.13
CA GLU A 10 7.66 10.19 3.30
C GLU A 10 6.25 10.65 2.92
N ASP A 11 6.07 11.47 1.89
CA ASP A 11 4.74 11.90 1.44
C ASP A 11 4.62 11.65 -0.06
N VAL A 12 3.77 10.70 -0.45
CA VAL A 12 3.51 10.32 -1.83
C VAL A 12 2.03 10.53 -2.10
N ARG A 13 1.72 11.48 -2.99
CA ARG A 13 0.33 11.81 -3.35
C ARG A 13 0.05 11.63 -4.84
N GLY A 14 -1.18 11.24 -5.16
CA GLY A 14 -1.66 11.05 -6.53
C GLY A 14 -1.47 9.62 -7.04
N ILE A 15 -1.19 9.48 -8.33
CA ILE A 15 -1.03 8.18 -9.00
C ILE A 15 0.45 7.80 -9.04
N THR A 16 0.80 6.64 -8.50
CA THR A 16 2.16 6.09 -8.50
C THR A 16 2.20 4.72 -9.15
N VAL A 17 3.09 4.54 -10.13
CA VAL A 17 3.35 3.24 -10.76
C VAL A 17 4.84 2.91 -10.63
N ALA A 18 5.16 1.73 -10.10
CA ALA A 18 6.54 1.24 -9.99
C ALA A 18 6.61 -0.24 -10.36
N GLY A 19 7.58 -0.68 -11.15
CA GLY A 19 7.67 -2.08 -11.58
C GLY A 19 7.90 -3.07 -10.43
N GLY A 20 8.73 -2.70 -9.45
CA GLY A 20 9.11 -3.56 -8.32
C GLY A 20 8.46 -3.12 -7.01
N TYR A 21 9.03 -2.11 -6.36
CA TYR A 21 8.71 -1.78 -4.97
C TYR A 21 8.18 -0.36 -4.81
N LEU A 22 7.17 -0.21 -3.97
CA LEU A 22 6.77 1.08 -3.40
C LEU A 22 6.98 1.03 -1.89
N THR A 23 7.81 1.91 -1.34
CA THR A 23 8.06 1.97 0.12
C THR A 23 7.74 3.34 0.68
N ILE A 24 6.88 3.39 1.69
CA ILE A 24 6.65 4.60 2.48
C ILE A 24 7.26 4.38 3.86
N GLU A 25 8.08 5.33 4.27
CA GLU A 25 8.79 5.25 5.55
C GLU A 25 7.83 5.40 6.75
N PRO A 26 8.25 4.97 7.96
CA PRO A 26 7.49 5.20 9.18
C PRO A 26 7.16 6.69 9.37
N GLY A 27 5.91 7.00 9.71
CA GLY A 27 5.44 8.39 9.82
C GLY A 27 5.04 9.04 8.49
N GLY A 28 5.40 8.41 7.36
CA GLY A 28 5.00 8.86 6.04
C GLY A 28 3.55 8.50 5.67
N ARG A 29 3.11 8.99 4.51
CA ARG A 29 1.78 8.80 3.96
C ARG A 29 1.83 8.53 2.47
N LEU A 30 1.05 7.54 2.03
CA LEU A 30 0.63 7.35 0.65
C LEU A 30 -0.83 7.81 0.54
N GLU A 31 -1.13 8.71 -0.37
CA GLU A 31 -2.49 9.20 -0.63
C GLU A 31 -2.81 9.16 -2.12
N GLY A 32 -3.67 8.24 -2.55
CA GLY A 32 -4.09 8.12 -3.94
C GLY A 32 -4.07 6.69 -4.45
N LEU A 33 -3.60 6.50 -5.69
CA LEU A 33 -3.52 5.19 -6.34
C LEU A 33 -2.06 4.76 -6.45
N SER A 34 -1.71 3.58 -5.93
CA SER A 34 -0.42 2.94 -6.20
C SER A 34 -0.57 1.62 -6.94
N ALA A 35 0.32 1.36 -7.90
CA ALA A 35 0.46 0.08 -8.58
C ALA A 35 1.94 -0.33 -8.59
N SER A 36 2.28 -1.41 -7.89
CA SER A 36 3.62 -2.00 -7.90
C SER A 36 3.58 -3.48 -7.53
N ALA A 37 4.62 -4.26 -7.83
CA ALA A 37 4.64 -5.68 -7.44
C ALA A 37 4.57 -5.83 -5.90
N PHE A 38 5.24 -4.94 -5.16
CA PHE A 38 5.26 -4.94 -3.71
C PHE A 38 5.00 -3.53 -3.17
N ASN A 39 3.91 -3.33 -2.42
CA ASN A 39 3.63 -2.09 -1.69
C ASN A 39 3.95 -2.28 -0.21
N ARG A 40 4.81 -1.44 0.36
CA ARG A 40 5.20 -1.44 1.77
C ARG A 40 5.01 -0.07 2.39
N VAL A 41 3.84 0.16 2.94
CA VAL A 41 3.47 1.41 3.62
C VAL A 41 3.66 1.26 5.13
N ARG A 42 4.78 1.76 5.66
CA ARG A 42 5.07 1.71 7.11
C ARG A 42 4.41 2.84 7.90
N GLY A 43 3.76 3.78 7.23
CA GLY A 43 2.93 4.84 7.81
C GLY A 43 1.44 4.68 7.47
N GLU A 44 0.83 5.72 6.93
CA GLU A 44 -0.58 5.71 6.50
C GLU A 44 -0.74 5.42 5.01
N GLN A 45 -1.64 4.51 4.66
CA GLN A 45 -2.13 4.31 3.31
C GLN A 45 -3.55 4.85 3.21
N VAL A 46 -3.76 5.86 2.37
CA VAL A 46 -5.07 6.43 2.04
C VAL A 46 -5.35 6.22 0.56
N GLY A 47 -6.44 5.54 0.22
CA GLY A 47 -6.80 5.24 -1.18
C GLY A 47 -6.54 3.79 -1.59
N VAL A 48 -6.10 3.58 -2.84
CA VAL A 48 -6.05 2.26 -3.49
C VAL A 48 -4.62 1.82 -3.74
N SER A 49 -4.25 0.63 -3.28
CA SER A 49 -2.96 0.01 -3.63
C SER A 49 -3.16 -1.31 -4.34
N ILE A 50 -2.47 -1.50 -5.46
CA ILE A 50 -2.51 -2.70 -6.30
C ILE A 50 -1.12 -3.31 -6.33
N GLY A 51 -1.01 -4.60 -6.07
CA GLY A 51 0.25 -5.34 -6.15
C GLY A 51 0.13 -6.82 -5.85
N PHE A 52 1.23 -7.57 -5.91
CA PHE A 52 1.22 -8.96 -5.47
C PHE A 52 1.18 -9.05 -3.94
N LEU A 53 2.03 -8.26 -3.27
CA LEU A 53 2.01 -8.12 -1.82
C LEU A 53 1.76 -6.66 -1.43
N ASN A 54 0.76 -6.45 -0.58
CA ASN A 54 0.48 -5.15 0.02
C ASN A 54 0.66 -5.23 1.53
N TYR A 55 1.39 -4.28 2.09
CA TYR A 55 1.54 -4.11 3.53
C TYR A 55 1.23 -2.65 3.88
N ALA A 56 0.29 -2.45 4.80
CA ALA A 56 0.01 -1.15 5.42
C ALA A 56 0.05 -1.27 6.94
N ARG A 57 0.71 -0.31 7.60
CA ARG A 57 0.59 -0.14 9.05
C ARG A 57 -0.79 0.41 9.41
N HIS A 58 -1.25 1.45 8.72
CA HIS A 58 -2.62 1.96 8.85
C HIS A 58 -3.24 2.06 7.46
N LEU A 59 -4.25 1.24 7.19
CA LEU A 59 -5.03 1.26 5.95
C LEU A 59 -6.29 2.12 6.15
N LYS A 60 -6.51 3.08 5.25
CA LYS A 60 -7.72 3.89 5.06
C LYS A 60 -8.09 3.88 3.57
N GLY A 61 -8.62 2.76 3.10
CA GLY A 61 -8.97 2.54 1.71
C GLY A 61 -8.98 1.06 1.37
N VAL A 62 -8.47 0.73 0.17
CA VAL A 62 -8.55 -0.63 -0.41
C VAL A 62 -7.18 -1.09 -0.90
N GLN A 63 -6.88 -2.36 -0.68
CA GLN A 63 -5.73 -3.07 -1.23
C GLN A 63 -6.24 -4.19 -2.14
N PHE A 64 -5.64 -4.31 -3.32
CA PHE A 64 -5.84 -5.39 -4.26
C PHE A 64 -4.52 -6.14 -4.46
N GLY A 65 -4.53 -7.44 -4.23
CA GLY A 65 -3.33 -8.24 -4.39
C GLY A 65 -3.45 -9.66 -3.90
N VAL A 66 -2.44 -10.48 -4.21
CA VAL A 66 -2.43 -11.88 -3.79
C VAL A 66 -2.41 -12.00 -2.27
N ILE A 67 -1.61 -11.17 -1.59
CA ILE A 67 -1.58 -11.09 -0.13
C ILE A 67 -1.65 -9.63 0.31
N ASN A 68 -2.62 -9.32 1.17
CA ASN A 68 -2.84 -7.97 1.67
C ASN A 68 -2.80 -7.96 3.20
N TYR A 69 -1.86 -7.21 3.77
CA TYR A 69 -1.65 -7.08 5.22
C TYR A 69 -1.97 -5.66 5.68
N ALA A 70 -2.93 -5.51 6.59
CA ALA A 70 -3.29 -4.23 7.23
C ALA A 70 -3.20 -4.35 8.76
N ARG A 71 -2.24 -3.68 9.39
CA ARG A 71 -1.96 -3.88 10.83
C ARG A 71 -3.10 -3.37 11.73
N ASN A 72 -3.82 -2.33 11.30
CA ASN A 72 -4.95 -1.74 12.02
C ASN A 72 -6.25 -2.56 11.94
N ASN A 73 -6.32 -3.58 11.06
CA ASN A 73 -7.50 -4.45 10.98
C ASN A 73 -7.57 -5.44 12.17
N PRO A 74 -8.77 -5.90 12.53
CA PRO A 74 -8.94 -6.99 13.49
C PRO A 74 -8.18 -8.24 13.02
N LYS A 75 -7.75 -9.10 13.96
CA LYS A 75 -6.83 -10.22 13.70
C LYS A 75 -7.24 -11.09 12.49
N PHE A 76 -8.53 -11.33 12.30
CA PHE A 76 -9.06 -12.13 11.19
C PHE A 76 -9.06 -11.43 9.83
N LEU A 77 -9.08 -10.09 9.79
CA LEU A 77 -9.06 -9.27 8.56
C LEU A 77 -7.68 -8.63 8.31
N ARG A 78 -6.70 -8.93 9.17
CA ARG A 78 -5.33 -8.41 9.07
C ARG A 78 -4.62 -8.97 7.85
N ILE A 79 -4.93 -10.20 7.43
CA ILE A 79 -4.38 -10.82 6.22
C ILE A 79 -5.56 -11.33 5.39
N LEU A 80 -5.77 -10.74 4.22
CA LEU A 80 -6.81 -11.18 3.30
C LEU A 80 -6.22 -11.44 1.91
N PRO A 81 -6.56 -12.58 1.28
CA PRO A 81 -6.24 -12.81 -0.11
C PRO A 81 -7.12 -11.91 -1.01
N LEU A 82 -6.58 -11.52 -2.15
CA LEU A 82 -7.25 -10.74 -3.22
C LEU A 82 -7.59 -9.30 -2.86
N ILE A 83 -8.33 -9.07 -1.77
CA ILE A 83 -8.86 -7.74 -1.40
C ILE A 83 -8.74 -7.54 0.12
N ASN A 84 -8.28 -6.36 0.53
CA ASN A 84 -8.37 -5.90 1.93
C ASN A 84 -8.86 -4.45 1.98
N LEU A 85 -9.73 -4.11 2.94
CA LEU A 85 -10.34 -2.79 3.04
C LEU A 85 -10.52 -2.36 4.50
N HIS A 86 -10.39 -1.06 4.75
CA HIS A 86 -10.61 -0.43 6.06
C HIS A 86 -10.87 1.06 5.87
N PHE A 87 -11.82 1.63 6.62
CA PHE A 87 -12.16 3.06 6.58
C PHE A 87 -12.01 3.69 7.96
#